data_AF-A0A7W4KFV1-F1
#
_entry.id   AF-A0A7W4KFV1-F1
#
_cell.length_a   1.000
_cell.length_b   1.000
_cell.length_c   1.000
_cell.angle_alpha   90.00
_cell.angle_beta   90.00
_cell.angle_gamma   90.00
#
_symmetry.space_group_name_H-M   'P 1'
#
loop_
_entity.id
_entity.type
_entity.pdbx_description
1 polymer ?
#
loop_
_entity_poly.entity_id
_entity_poly.type
_entity_poly.pdbx_seq_one_letter_code
_entity_poly.pdbx_strand_id
1 'polypeptide(L)'
;MTIWTGAIVALLVPLGLTIIAARRGRSVRRLAAMQMASFLSAALLVLMTFAQGEPGFMDLPLALALLGLPGSLLIASFYDRFL
;
A
#
# COMPACT_ATOMS: atom_id res chain seq x y z
N MET A 1 5.34 14.32 20.61
CA MET A 1 5.01 13.54 19.39
C MET A 1 5.38 12.10 19.67
N THR A 2 4.44 11.16 19.55
CA THR A 2 4.74 9.74 19.79
C THR A 2 5.58 9.18 18.64
N ILE A 3 6.40 8.16 18.89
CA ILE A 3 7.24 7.52 17.87
C ILE A 3 6.42 7.07 16.65
N TRP A 4 5.16 6.67 16.87
CA TRP A 4 4.19 6.30 15.85
C TRP A 4 3.81 7.44 14.91
N THR A 5 3.56 8.65 15.44
CA THR A 5 3.27 9.83 14.60
C THR A 5 4.45 10.20 13.70
N GLY A 6 5.69 10.06 14.20
CA GLY A 6 6.89 10.25 13.38
C GLY A 6 6.98 9.21 12.25
N ALA A 7 6.72 7.93 12.56
CA ALA A 7 6.72 6.85 11.57
C ALA A 7 5.64 7.06 10.49
N ILE A 8 4.44 7.53 10.85
CA ILE A 8 3.36 7.85 9.89
C ILE A 8 3.82 8.93 8.91
N VAL A 9 4.37 10.04 9.41
CA VAL A 9 4.87 11.14 8.57
C VAL A 9 6.00 10.66 7.65
N ALA A 10 6.91 9.84 8.18
CA ALA A 10 7.98 9.25 7.39
C ALA A 10 7.45 8.33 6.29
N LEU A 11 6.37 7.58 6.52
CA LEU A 11 5.75 6.68 5.54
C LEU A 11 4.92 7.42 4.46
N LEU A 12 4.42 8.62 4.75
CA LEU A 12 3.69 9.42 3.76
C LEU A 12 4.57 9.81 2.56
N VAL A 13 5.87 10.03 2.79
CA VAL A 13 6.82 10.38 1.73
C VAL A 13 6.96 9.27 0.68
N PRO A 14 7.35 8.02 1.02
CA PRO A 14 7.43 6.94 0.04
C PRO A 14 6.07 6.60 -0.56
N LEU A 15 4.96 6.74 0.19
CA LEU A 15 3.61 6.54 -0.36
C LEU A 15 3.25 7.59 -1.42
N GLY A 16 3.61 8.85 -1.21
CA GLY A 16 3.48 9.89 -2.22
C GLY A 16 4.30 9.59 -3.48
N LEU A 17 5.55 9.14 -3.31
CA LEU A 17 6.43 8.79 -4.43
C LEU A 17 5.91 7.62 -5.25
N THR A 18 5.34 6.59 -4.61
CA THR A 18 4.76 5.44 -5.33
C THR A 18 3.50 5.83 -6.10
N ILE A 19 2.66 6.72 -5.55
CA ILE A 19 1.49 7.27 -6.28
C ILE A 19 1.95 8.06 -7.51
N ILE A 20 2.99 8.89 -7.39
CA ILE A 20 3.55 9.63 -8.52
C ILE A 20 4.11 8.66 -9.58
N ALA A 21 4.83 7.62 -9.16
CA ALA A 21 5.37 6.60 -10.05
C ALA A 21 4.27 5.80 -10.77
N ALA A 22 3.17 5.47 -10.07
CA ALA A 22 2.01 4.78 -10.64
C ALA A 22 1.33 5.62 -11.73
N ARG A 23 1.31 6.95 -11.59
CA ARG A 23 0.75 7.85 -12.61
C ARG A 23 1.64 7.98 -13.85
N ARG A 24 2.97 8.01 -13.69
CA ARG A 24 3.94 8.29 -14.78
C ARG A 24 4.55 7.07 -15.46
N GLY A 25 4.46 5.87 -14.87
CA GLY A 25 5.12 4.68 -15.39
C GLY A 25 4.46 4.07 -16.64
N ARG A 26 5.22 3.21 -17.36
CA ARG A 26 4.65 2.22 -18.30
C ARG A 26 3.96 1.09 -17.52
N SER A 27 3.08 0.35 -18.18
CA SER A 27 2.22 -0.69 -17.59
C SER A 27 2.80 -1.50 -16.42
N VAL A 28 3.92 -2.20 -16.61
CA VAL A 28 4.56 -3.02 -15.56
C VAL A 28 5.04 -2.17 -14.38
N ARG A 29 5.64 -1.00 -14.66
CA ARG A 29 6.08 -0.07 -13.62
C ARG A 29 4.91 0.54 -12.85
N ARG A 30 3.75 0.75 -13.51
CA ARG A 30 2.53 1.21 -12.83
C ARG A 30 2.01 0.13 -11.89
N LEU A 31 1.96 -1.13 -12.33
CA LEU A 31 1.52 -2.25 -11.50
C LEU A 31 2.41 -2.40 -10.26
N ALA A 32 3.73 -2.40 -10.44
CA ALA A 32 4.68 -2.48 -9.32
C ALA A 32 4.52 -1.30 -8.34
N ALA A 33 4.33 -0.09 -8.86
CA ALA A 33 4.11 1.10 -8.04
C ALA A 33 2.78 1.04 -7.27
N MET A 34 1.70 0.55 -7.88
CA MET A 34 0.41 0.34 -7.21
C MET A 34 0.51 -0.74 -6.13
N GLN A 35 1.23 -1.83 -6.39
CA GLN A 35 1.45 -2.88 -5.40
C GLN A 35 2.21 -2.34 -4.18
N MET A 36 3.27 -1.57 -4.42
CA MET A 36 4.03 -0.91 -3.35
C MET A 36 3.16 0.09 -2.58
N ALA A 37 2.32 0.87 -3.27
CA ALA A 37 1.39 1.79 -2.63
C ALA A 37 0.36 1.06 -1.74
N SER A 38 -0.12 -0.12 -2.17
CA SER A 38 -1.02 -0.96 -1.39
C SER A 38 -0.36 -1.46 -0.10
N PHE A 39 0.88 -1.95 -0.19
CA PHE A 39 1.64 -2.37 0.99
C PHE A 39 1.91 -1.23 1.96
N LEU A 40 2.33 -0.06 1.45
CA LEU A 40 2.57 1.12 2.28
C LEU A 40 1.29 1.62 2.93
N SER A 41 0.15 1.54 2.23
CA SER A 41 -1.17 1.89 2.79
C SER A 41 -1.55 0.95 3.94
N ALA A 42 -1.36 -0.36 3.78
CA ALA A 42 -1.61 -1.32 4.86
C ALA A 42 -0.71 -1.04 6.08
N ALA A 43 0.58 -0.80 5.87
CA ALA A 43 1.50 -0.45 6.95
C ALA A 43 1.14 0.88 7.65
N LEU A 44 0.71 1.89 6.88
CA LEU A 44 0.24 3.16 7.42
C LEU A 44 -1.02 2.99 8.29
N LEU A 45 -1.97 2.16 7.85
CA LEU A 45 -3.17 1.83 8.61
C LEU A 45 -2.82 1.10 9.91
N VAL A 46 -1.87 0.16 9.89
CA VAL A 46 -1.37 -0.49 11.12
C VAL A 46 -0.74 0.53 12.07
N LEU A 47 0.09 1.45 11.57
CA LEU A 47 0.68 2.50 12.42
C LEU A 47 -0.39 3.41 13.02
N MET A 48 -1.47 3.68 12.28
CA MET A 48 -2.62 4.43 12.79
C MET A 48 -3.34 3.71 13.92
N THR A 49 -3.48 2.38 13.89
CA THR A 49 -4.09 1.64 15.01
C THR A 49 -3.27 1.80 16.28
N PHE A 50 -1.93 1.75 16.18
CA PHE A 50 -1.04 1.99 17.32
C PHE A 50 -1.04 3.45 17.79
N ALA A 51 -1.17 4.42 16.88
CA ALA A 51 -1.20 5.83 17.22
C ALA A 51 -2.51 6.24 17.93
N GLN A 52 -3.63 5.60 17.58
CA GLN A 52 -4.96 5.91 18.12
C GLN A 52 -5.30 5.08 19.37
N GLY A 53 -4.67 3.91 19.57
CA GLY A 53 -4.91 3.05 20.72
C GLY A 53 -6.21 2.25 20.66
N GLU A 54 -6.94 2.33 19.55
CA GLU A 54 -8.22 1.64 19.33
C GLU A 54 -7.99 0.29 18.61
N PRO A 55 -8.28 -0.85 19.26
CA PRO A 55 -8.00 -2.18 18.70
C PRO A 55 -8.91 -2.55 17.51
N GLY A 56 -10.07 -1.88 17.35
CA GLY A 56 -11.05 -2.20 16.31
C GLY A 56 -10.64 -1.87 14.88
N PHE A 57 -9.52 -1.17 14.66
CA PHE A 57 -9.09 -0.75 13.32
C PHE A 57 -8.13 -1.73 12.62
N MET A 58 -7.78 -2.87 13.23
CA MET A 58 -6.79 -3.80 12.68
C MET A 58 -7.33 -4.69 11.55
N ASP A 59 -8.64 -4.88 11.47
CA ASP A 59 -9.26 -5.70 10.41
C ASP A 59 -9.07 -5.09 9.01
N LEU A 60 -9.06 -3.76 8.92
CA LEU A 60 -8.91 -3.04 7.66
C LEU A 60 -7.53 -3.23 7.00
N PRO A 61 -6.38 -2.99 7.66
CA PRO A 61 -5.07 -3.26 7.09
C PRO A 61 -4.88 -4.74 6.74
N LEU A 62 -5.44 -5.66 7.53
CA LEU A 62 -5.42 -7.10 7.25
C LEU A 62 -6.17 -7.43 5.96
N ALA A 63 -7.40 -6.95 5.82
CA ALA A 63 -8.20 -7.14 4.62
C ALA A 63 -7.50 -6.57 3.38
N LEU A 64 -6.91 -5.37 3.50
CA LEU A 64 -6.21 -4.72 2.40
C LEU A 64 -4.94 -5.48 1.99
N ALA A 65 -4.18 -6.03 2.95
CA ALA A 65 -3.01 -6.87 2.67
C ALA A 65 -3.41 -8.17 1.96
N LEU A 66 -4.51 -8.81 2.42
CA LEU A 66 -5.03 -10.04 1.83
C LEU A 66 -5.59 -9.84 0.42
N LEU A 67 -6.17 -8.68 0.13
CA LEU A 67 -6.72 -8.35 -1.20
C LEU A 67 -5.64 -7.86 -2.18
N GLY A 68 -4.61 -7.18 -1.70
CA GLY A 68 -3.54 -6.63 -2.55
C GLY A 68 -2.77 -7.72 -3.32
N LEU A 69 -2.45 -8.84 -2.66
CA LEU A 69 -1.74 -9.97 -3.28
C LEU A 69 -2.50 -10.58 -4.48
N PRO A 70 -3.72 -11.15 -4.31
CA PRO A 70 -4.46 -11.74 -5.42
C PRO A 70 -4.83 -10.71 -6.50
N GLY A 71 -5.13 -9.46 -6.12
CA GLY A 71 -5.40 -8.40 -7.09
C GLY A 71 -4.21 -8.13 -8.02
N SER A 72 -3.00 -8.08 -7.47
CA SER A 72 -1.78 -7.89 -8.27
C SER A 72 -1.44 -9.09 -9.15
N LEU A 73 -1.65 -10.31 -8.67
CA LEU A 73 -1.45 -11.55 -9.44
C LEU A 73 -2.45 -11.67 -10.60
N LEU A 74 -3.71 -11.28 -10.39
CA LEU A 74 -4.72 -11.26 -11.43
C LEU A 74 -4.32 -10.32 -12.57
N ILE A 75 -3.82 -9.12 -12.25
CA ILE A 75 -3.37 -8.17 -13.27
C ILE A 75 -2.08 -8.68 -13.95
N ALA A 76 -1.13 -9.21 -13.18
CA ALA A 76 0.11 -9.75 -13.73
C ALA A 76 -0.14 -10.92 -14.70
N SER A 77 -1.01 -11.86 -14.32
CA SER A 77 -1.41 -12.99 -15.18
C SER A 77 -2.17 -12.55 -16.43
N PHE A 78 -2.99 -11.49 -16.33
CA PHE A 78 -3.61 -10.88 -17.50
C PHE A 78 -2.56 -10.29 -18.45
N TYR A 79 -1.57 -9.57 -17.92
CA TYR A 79 -0.48 -9.05 -18.73
C TYR A 79 0.31 -10.15 -19.45
N ASP A 80 0.71 -11.20 -18.72
CA ASP A 80 1.47 -12.33 -19.28
C ASP A 80 0.71 -13.09 -20.39
N ARG A 81 -0.61 -13.16 -20.29
CA ARG A 81 -1.45 -13.93 -21.22
C ARG A 81 -1.94 -13.16 -22.44
N PHE A 82 -2.11 -11.85 -22.34
CA PHE A 82 -2.81 -11.06 -23.36
C PHE A 82 -1.99 -9.92 -23.99
N LEU A 83 -0.82 -9.57 -23.46
CA LEU A 83 0.04 -8.48 -23.94
C LEU A 83 1.46 -8.96 -24.23
#